data_AF-A0A0Q5D8P6-F1
#
_entry.id   AF-A0A0Q5D8P6-F1
#
_cell.length_a   1.000
_cell.length_b   1.000
_cell.length_c   1.000
_cell.angle_alpha   90.00
_cell.angle_beta   90.00
_cell.angle_gamma   90.00
#
_symmetry.space_group_name_H-M   'P 1'
#
loop_
_entity.id
_entity.type
_entity.pdbx_description
1 polymer ?
#
loop_
_entity_poly.entity_id
_entity_poly.type
_entity_poly.pdbx_seq_one_letter_code
_entity_poly.pdbx_strand_id
1 'polypeptide(L)'
;MTLGADNQDLTKQPTRKFTGTDNPRHLRVIHALMTRPRKREEIDSVAGASNGPELIAELRRRGLRANCEKIPGIDRDGYPIKFGIYEFDHADRRAVSAWLRKRNAKAKL
;
A
#
# COMPACT_ATOMS: atom_id res chain seq x y z
N MET A 1 -30.26 -21.52 16.48
CA MET A 1 -28.83 -21.16 16.62
C MET A 1 -28.53 -20.06 15.61
N THR A 2 -28.52 -18.82 16.07
CA THR A 2 -28.17 -17.63 15.28
C THR A 2 -26.64 -17.50 15.28
N LEU A 3 -26.00 -17.74 14.14
CA LEU A 3 -24.62 -17.34 13.91
C LEU A 3 -24.63 -16.12 12.99
N GLY A 4 -24.86 -14.96 13.61
CA GLY A 4 -24.35 -13.71 13.09
C GLY A 4 -22.86 -13.67 13.41
N ALA A 5 -22.03 -13.59 12.38
CA ALA A 5 -20.66 -13.12 12.49
C ALA A 5 -20.49 -12.09 11.39
N ASP A 6 -20.54 -10.83 11.80
CA ASP A 6 -20.37 -9.65 10.99
C ASP A 6 -19.09 -9.75 10.16
N ASN A 7 -19.25 -9.99 8.87
CA ASN A 7 -18.18 -9.90 7.90
C ASN A 7 -17.93 -8.40 7.65
N GLN A 8 -17.32 -7.73 8.63
CA GLN A 8 -16.94 -6.33 8.48
C GLN A 8 -15.87 -6.26 7.40
N ASP A 9 -16.30 -5.86 6.21
CA ASP A 9 -15.46 -5.51 5.09
C ASP A 9 -14.58 -4.31 5.46
N LEU A 10 -13.40 -4.60 6.02
CA LEU A 10 -12.37 -3.62 6.41
C LEU A 10 -11.87 -2.79 5.21
N THR A 11 -12.31 -3.08 3.98
CA THR A 11 -11.95 -2.32 2.78
C THR A 11 -12.72 -1.01 2.62
N LYS A 12 -13.84 -0.82 3.33
CA LYS A 12 -14.57 0.45 3.37
C LYS A 12 -14.08 1.36 4.50
N GLN A 13 -12.78 1.67 4.53
CA GLN A 13 -12.33 2.79 5.36
C GLN A 13 -12.84 4.11 4.76
N PRO A 14 -13.34 5.06 5.58
CA PRO A 14 -13.66 6.40 5.10
C PRO A 14 -12.43 6.98 4.41
N THR A 15 -12.62 7.58 3.24
CA THR A 15 -11.54 8.11 2.39
C THR A 15 -10.85 9.29 3.06
N ARG A 16 -9.93 9.00 3.99
CA ARG A 16 -9.06 10.00 4.58
C ARG A 16 -8.18 10.57 3.48
N LYS A 17 -8.09 11.89 3.38
CA LYS A 17 -7.19 12.56 2.43
C LYS A 17 -5.75 12.18 2.77
N PHE A 18 -4.98 11.78 1.76
CA PHE A 18 -3.56 11.48 1.94
C PHE A 18 -2.81 12.70 2.50
N THR A 19 -2.19 12.55 3.67
CA THR A 19 -1.51 13.64 4.38
C THR A 19 -0.07 13.88 3.91
N GLY A 20 0.47 12.99 3.07
CA GLY A 20 1.86 13.05 2.63
C GLY A 20 2.83 12.41 3.61
N THR A 21 4.12 12.42 3.25
CA THR A 21 5.22 11.91 4.07
C THR A 21 6.56 12.44 3.57
N ASP A 22 7.53 12.56 4.47
CA ASP A 22 8.94 12.85 4.14
C ASP A 22 9.87 11.67 4.48
N ASN A 23 9.32 10.54 4.93
CA ASN A 23 10.12 9.34 5.21
C ASN A 23 10.65 8.76 3.89
N PRO A 24 11.98 8.66 3.68
CA PRO A 24 12.56 8.20 2.42
C PRO A 24 12.15 6.77 2.06
N ARG A 25 11.86 5.91 3.05
CA ARG A 25 11.37 4.55 2.82
C ARG A 25 9.97 4.56 2.21
N HIS A 26 9.10 5.43 2.72
CA HIS A 26 7.76 5.61 2.17
C HIS A 26 7.81 6.15 0.76
N LEU A 27 8.67 7.14 0.49
CA LEU A 27 8.81 7.72 -0.84
C LEU A 27 9.23 6.67 -1.89
N ARG A 28 10.18 5.79 -1.54
CA ARG A 28 10.61 4.69 -2.40
C ARG A 28 9.48 3.70 -2.70
N VAL A 29 8.71 3.31 -1.68
CA VAL A 29 7.58 2.40 -1.84
C VAL A 29 6.43 3.03 -2.62
N ILE A 30 6.08 4.29 -2.34
CA ILE A 30 5.07 5.05 -3.10
C ILE A 30 5.46 5.08 -4.58
N HIS A 31 6.71 5.40 -4.89
CA HIS A 31 7.20 5.42 -6.27
C HIS A 31 7.05 4.04 -6.94
N ALA A 32 7.48 2.97 -6.25
CA ALA A 32 7.39 1.62 -6.79
C ALA A 32 5.95 1.15 -7.08
N LEU A 33 5.00 1.48 -6.18
CA LEU A 33 3.59 1.14 -6.32
C LEU A 33 2.85 2.01 -7.35
N MET A 34 3.32 3.24 -7.59
CA MET A 34 2.85 4.06 -8.72
C MET A 34 3.26 3.45 -10.07
N THR A 35 4.37 2.72 -10.15
CA THR A 35 4.78 2.04 -11.38
C THR A 35 4.00 0.75 -11.62
N ARG A 36 3.95 -0.16 -10.65
CA ARG A 36 3.24 -1.45 -10.76
C ARG A 36 2.95 -2.08 -9.40
N PRO A 37 2.03 -3.05 -9.31
CA PRO A 37 1.88 -3.90 -8.13
C PRO A 37 3.19 -4.63 -7.77
N ARG A 38 3.36 -4.90 -6.48
CA ARG A 38 4.60 -5.45 -5.90
C ARG A 38 4.29 -6.54 -4.88
N LYS A 39 5.06 -7.64 -4.91
CA LYS A 39 5.00 -8.63 -3.83
C LYS A 39 5.50 -8.05 -2.51
N ARG A 40 5.10 -8.63 -1.39
CA ARG A 40 5.59 -8.24 -0.05
C ARG A 40 7.12 -8.17 0.01
N GLU A 41 7.82 -9.15 -0.54
CA GLU A 41 9.28 -9.25 -0.49
C GLU A 41 9.94 -8.14 -1.33
N GLU A 42 9.30 -7.75 -2.44
CA GLU A 42 9.74 -6.60 -3.23
C GLU A 42 9.55 -5.29 -2.45
N ILE A 43 8.49 -5.17 -1.63
CA ILE A 43 8.30 -4.00 -0.76
C ILE A 43 9.43 -3.90 0.25
N ASP A 44 9.81 -4.99 0.90
CA ASP A 44 10.91 -5.01 1.87
C ASP A 44 12.23 -4.56 1.21
N SER A 45 12.51 -5.08 0.00
CA SER A 45 13.68 -4.70 -0.79
C SER A 45 13.68 -3.21 -1.18
N VAL A 46 12.57 -2.70 -1.72
CA VAL A 46 12.42 -1.28 -2.10
C VAL A 46 12.52 -0.35 -0.89
N ALA A 47 11.93 -0.73 0.23
CA ALA A 47 12.01 -0.01 1.49
C ALA A 47 13.40 -0.06 2.12
N GLY A 48 14.23 -1.03 1.75
CA GLY A 48 15.53 -1.29 2.38
C GLY A 48 15.38 -1.68 3.85
N ALA A 49 14.27 -2.33 4.20
CA ALA A 49 13.94 -2.75 5.55
C ALA A 49 12.97 -3.93 5.52
N SER A 50 13.12 -4.87 6.45
CA SER A 50 12.32 -6.12 6.51
C SER A 50 10.94 -5.94 7.16
N ASN A 51 10.45 -4.71 7.29
CA ASN A 51 9.19 -4.35 7.96
C ASN A 51 8.16 -3.75 7.00
N GLY A 52 8.15 -4.15 5.73
CA GLY A 52 7.24 -3.69 4.68
C GLY A 52 5.76 -3.69 5.06
N PRO A 53 5.22 -4.72 5.76
CA PRO A 53 3.83 -4.69 6.21
C PRO A 53 3.50 -3.52 7.15
N GLU A 54 4.40 -3.16 8.08
CA GLU A 54 4.22 -2.01 8.97
C GLU A 54 4.33 -0.70 8.19
N LEU A 55 5.26 -0.61 7.24
CA LEU A 55 5.37 0.52 6.33
C LEU A 55 4.06 0.74 5.53
N ILE A 56 3.47 -0.33 4.99
CA ILE A 56 2.19 -0.25 4.30
C ILE A 56 1.07 0.18 5.27
N ALA A 57 1.06 -0.32 6.51
CA ALA A 57 0.11 0.12 7.54
C ALA A 57 0.27 1.62 7.88
N GLU A 58 1.49 2.16 7.90
CA GLU A 58 1.74 3.60 8.03
C GLU A 58 1.19 4.40 6.85
N LEU A 59 1.39 3.93 5.60
CA LEU A 59 0.80 4.56 4.42
C LEU A 59 -0.73 4.56 4.49
N ARG A 60 -1.32 3.47 5.01
CA ARG A 60 -2.75 3.37 5.26
C ARG A 60 -3.27 4.37 6.28
N ARG A 61 -2.58 4.46 7.43
CA ARG A 61 -2.88 5.47 8.46
C ARG A 61 -2.81 6.90 7.91
N ARG A 62 -1.97 7.14 6.89
CA ARG A 62 -1.83 8.44 6.21
C ARG A 62 -2.91 8.71 5.16
N GLY A 63 -3.79 7.76 4.84
CA GLY A 63 -4.91 7.95 3.91
C GLY A 63 -4.71 7.34 2.52
N LEU A 64 -3.70 6.48 2.33
CA LEU A 64 -3.68 5.57 1.16
C LEU A 64 -4.42 4.27 1.51
N ARG A 65 -4.88 3.53 0.51
CA ARG A 65 -5.49 2.20 0.70
C ARG A 65 -4.42 1.13 0.61
N ALA A 66 -3.55 1.21 -0.39
CA ALA A 66 -2.46 0.27 -0.62
C ALA A 66 -2.97 -1.17 -0.48
N ASN A 67 -3.93 -1.54 -1.34
CA ASN A 67 -4.63 -2.81 -1.26
C ASN A 67 -3.65 -3.98 -1.26
N CYS A 68 -4.00 -5.07 -0.59
CA CYS A 68 -3.20 -6.28 -0.57
C CYS A 68 -4.06 -7.45 -1.04
N GLU A 69 -3.80 -7.94 -2.24
CA GLU A 69 -4.43 -9.13 -2.79
C GLU A 69 -3.58 -10.36 -2.50
N LYS A 70 -4.23 -11.48 -2.16
CA LYS A 70 -3.57 -12.77 -1.96
C LYS A 70 -3.66 -13.58 -3.27
N ILE A 71 -2.56 -13.67 -4.00
CA ILE A 71 -2.50 -14.40 -5.27
C ILE A 71 -1.90 -15.81 -5.05
N PRO A 72 -2.51 -16.88 -5.60
CA PRO A 72 -1.92 -18.21 -5.57
C PRO A 72 -0.55 -18.25 -6.22
N GLY A 73 0.34 -19.09 -5.69
CA GLY A 73 1.58 -19.44 -6.36
C GLY A 73 2.25 -20.61 -5.68
N ILE A 74 3.44 -20.97 -6.16
CA ILE A 74 4.19 -22.12 -5.68
C ILE A 74 5.39 -21.62 -4.89
N ASP A 75 5.62 -22.21 -3.71
CA ASP A 75 6.81 -21.91 -2.91
C ASP A 75 8.06 -22.64 -3.43
N ARG A 76 9.17 -22.51 -2.70
CA ARG A 76 10.44 -23.13 -3.06
C ARG A 76 10.39 -24.66 -3.01
N ASP A 77 9.53 -25.22 -2.17
CA ASP A 77 9.44 -26.66 -1.92
C ASP A 77 8.33 -27.32 -2.76
N GLY A 78 7.69 -26.55 -3.65
CA GLY A 78 6.67 -27.03 -4.59
C GLY A 78 5.24 -26.96 -4.05
N TYR A 79 5.01 -26.38 -2.87
CA TYR A 79 3.68 -26.32 -2.27
C TYR A 79 2.88 -25.09 -2.74
N PRO A 80 1.55 -25.23 -2.92
CA PRO A 80 0.68 -24.11 -3.23
C PRO A 80 0.53 -23.20 -2.00
N ILE A 81 0.90 -21.94 -2.18
CA ILE A 81 0.78 -20.89 -1.16
C ILE A 81 0.07 -19.66 -1.75
N LYS A 82 -0.16 -18.64 -0.91
CA LYS A 82 -0.74 -17.36 -1.33
C LYS A 82 0.22 -16.22 -1.01
N PHE A 83 0.73 -15.58 -2.05
CA PHE A 83 1.59 -14.40 -1.94
C PHE A 83 0.75 -13.14 -1.79
N GLY A 84 1.18 -12.23 -0.91
CA GLY A 84 0.59 -10.90 -0.82
C GLY A 84 1.15 -9.98 -1.91
N ILE A 85 0.28 -9.40 -2.72
CA ILE A 85 0.61 -8.37 -3.70
C ILE A 85 -0.03 -7.06 -3.28
N TYR A 86 0.82 -6.04 -3.11
CA TYR A 86 0.41 -4.69 -2.82
C TYR A 86 0.22 -3.89 -4.11
N GLU A 87 -0.84 -3.08 -4.16
CA GLU A 87 -1.15 -2.23 -5.29
C GLU A 87 -1.75 -0.87 -4.88
N PHE A 88 -1.61 0.11 -5.77
CA PHE A 88 -2.35 1.36 -5.70
C PHE A 88 -3.51 1.35 -6.69
N ASP A 89 -4.72 1.50 -6.14
CA ASP A 89 -5.93 1.69 -6.92
C ASP A 89 -5.99 3.09 -7.55
N HIS A 90 -7.06 3.37 -8.31
CA HIS A 90 -7.25 4.68 -8.92
C HIS A 90 -7.35 5.82 -7.90
N ALA A 91 -7.88 5.57 -6.70
CA ALA A 91 -8.01 6.59 -5.66
C ALA A 91 -6.65 6.93 -5.04
N ASP A 92 -5.83 5.92 -4.76
CA ASP A 92 -4.45 6.08 -4.27
C ASP A 92 -3.61 6.88 -5.26
N ARG A 93 -3.65 6.50 -6.54
CA ARG A 93 -2.93 7.21 -7.61
C ARG A 93 -3.33 8.68 -7.69
N ARG A 94 -4.63 8.98 -7.61
CA ARG A 94 -5.12 10.37 -7.58
C ARG A 94 -4.65 11.12 -6.33
N ALA A 95 -4.68 10.47 -5.16
CA ALA A 95 -4.27 11.08 -3.90
C ALA A 95 -2.77 11.42 -3.92
N VAL A 96 -1.91 10.51 -4.39
CA VAL A 96 -0.48 10.73 -4.55
C VAL A 96 -0.20 11.86 -5.55
N SER A 97 -0.83 11.85 -6.72
CA SER A 97 -0.66 12.91 -7.74
C SER A 97 -1.10 14.28 -7.22
N ALA A 98 -2.23 14.36 -6.51
CA ALA A 98 -2.70 15.60 -5.91
C ALA A 98 -1.72 16.14 -4.84
N TRP A 99 -1.14 15.25 -4.04
CA TRP A 99 -0.12 15.60 -3.05
C TRP A 99 1.18 16.09 -3.71
N LEU A 100 1.68 15.39 -4.73
CA LEU A 100 2.89 15.80 -5.48
C LEU A 100 2.72 17.18 -6.12
N ARG A 101 1.54 17.48 -6.70
CA ARG A 101 1.24 18.80 -7.26
C ARG A 101 1.34 19.91 -6.20
N LYS A 102 0.77 19.67 -5.01
CA LYS A 102 0.86 20.63 -3.89
C LYS A 102 2.29 20.80 -3.39
N ARG A 103 3.04 19.70 -3.25
CA ARG A 103 4.45 19.71 -2.84
C ARG A 103 5.30 20.54 -3.81
N ASN A 104 5.14 20.33 -5.11
CA ASN A 104 5.89 21.05 -6.14
C ASN A 104 5.52 22.54 -6.23
N ALA A 105 4.25 22.89 -6.00
CA ALA A 105 3.84 24.29 -5.93
C ALA A 105 4.49 25.00 -4.73
N LYS A 106 4.57 24.34 -3.56
CA LYS A 106 5.23 24.88 -2.38
C LYS A 106 6.75 25.04 -2.58
N ALA A 107 7.40 24.13 -3.31
CA ALA A 107 8.84 24.20 -3.56
C ALA A 107 9.25 25.30 -4.58
N LYS A 108 8.29 25.90 -5.29
CA LYS A 108 8.53 27.00 -6.24
C LYS A 108 8.31 28.40 -5.63
N LEU A 109 7.82 28.46 -4.39
CA LEU A 109 7.66 29.68 -3.59
C LEU A 109 8.88 29.82 -2.68
#